data_AF-A0A254NMB7-F1
#
_entry.id   AF-A0A254NMB7-F1
#
_cell.length_a   1.000
_cell.length_b   1.000
_cell.length_c   1.000
_cell.angle_alpha   90.00
_cell.angle_beta   90.00
_cell.angle_gamma   90.00
#
_symmetry.space_group_name_H-M   'P 1'
#
loop_
_entity.id
_entity.type
_entity.pdbx_description
1 polymer ?
#
loop_
_entity_poly.entity_id
_entity_poly.type
_entity_poly.pdbx_seq_one_letter_code
_entity_poly.pdbx_strand_id
1 'polypeptide(L)'
;KLSSGLRINRAADDAAGLSISEKMRGQIRGLEQAQRNVQDGISFAQTAEGAMNEVSSMLGRMKELNVQKENGTYSTSDTANIDSELKALGSQIDSIMTNTKFNNIAITSDVKIQADDNSFQITIKGVSTSGFKNLNASSKLSAISSAIEKVATQRSNLGAVQNRLEYTSNNLGTTVENLTASESRIRDTDMAKEMVALSKNNILLQASQSMLAQANQSPQGVLSLLR
;
A
#
# COMPACT_ATOMS: atom_id res chain seq x y z
N LYS A 1 20.86 20.23 -19.38
CA LYS A 1 20.61 20.80 -18.04
C LYS A 1 19.27 21.51 -18.01
N LEU A 2 19.10 22.68 -18.67
CA LEU A 2 17.80 23.37 -18.70
C LEU A 2 16.65 22.57 -19.35
N SER A 3 16.88 21.93 -20.50
CA SER A 3 15.84 21.11 -21.15
C SER A 3 15.52 19.81 -20.41
N SER A 4 16.44 19.29 -19.59
CA SER A 4 16.23 18.04 -18.85
C SER A 4 15.82 18.27 -17.40
N GLY A 5 16.00 19.47 -16.84
CA GLY A 5 15.82 19.76 -15.42
C GLY A 5 16.86 19.12 -14.49
N LEU A 6 17.81 18.35 -15.04
CA LEU A 6 18.76 17.52 -14.29
C LEU A 6 20.19 18.05 -14.41
N ARG A 7 20.89 18.07 -13.27
CA ARG A 7 22.30 18.39 -13.11
C ARG A 7 23.20 17.30 -13.68
N ILE A 8 22.82 16.04 -13.43
CA ILE A 8 23.55 14.84 -13.85
C ILE A 8 22.73 14.13 -14.92
N ASN A 9 23.15 14.21 -16.16
CA ASN A 9 22.43 13.63 -17.31
C ASN A 9 23.20 12.46 -17.93
N ARG A 10 24.53 12.44 -17.81
CA ARG A 10 25.41 11.36 -18.26
C ARG A 10 26.39 11.00 -17.14
N ALA A 11 26.93 9.79 -17.17
CA ALA A 11 27.94 9.34 -16.19
C ALA A 11 29.20 10.22 -16.16
N ALA A 12 29.49 10.93 -17.26
CA ALA A 12 30.59 11.88 -17.35
C ALA A 12 30.37 13.17 -16.55
N ASP A 13 29.13 13.51 -16.18
CA ASP A 13 28.82 14.72 -15.41
C ASP A 13 29.17 14.53 -13.92
N ASP A 14 28.82 13.37 -13.36
CA ASP A 14 29.16 12.92 -12.00
C ASP A 14 28.86 11.41 -11.85
N ALA A 15 29.92 10.59 -11.89
CA ALA A 15 29.78 9.13 -11.82
C ALA A 15 29.28 8.65 -10.45
N ALA A 16 29.71 9.30 -9.36
CA ALA A 16 29.32 8.93 -8.00
C ALA A 16 27.88 9.34 -7.71
N GLY A 17 27.50 10.58 -8.06
CA GLY A 17 26.14 11.08 -7.92
C GLY A 17 25.12 10.31 -8.77
N LEU A 18 25.50 9.87 -9.96
CA LEU A 18 24.65 9.00 -10.79
C LEU A 18 24.42 7.63 -10.11
N SER A 19 25.47 6.99 -9.57
CA SER A 19 25.31 5.70 -8.89
C SER A 19 24.42 5.79 -7.65
N ILE A 20 24.56 6.84 -6.85
CA ILE A 20 23.75 7.06 -5.64
C ILE A 20 22.29 7.34 -6.03
N SER A 21 22.05 8.20 -7.01
CA SER A 21 20.69 8.53 -7.45
C SER A 21 19.95 7.33 -8.07
N GLU A 22 20.64 6.48 -8.83
CA GLU A 22 20.03 5.25 -9.35
C GLU A 22 19.67 4.24 -8.24
N LYS A 23 20.51 4.12 -7.20
CA LYS A 23 20.15 3.33 -6.01
C LYS A 23 18.93 3.90 -5.29
N MET A 24 18.90 5.21 -5.06
CA MET A 24 17.76 5.88 -4.42
C MET A 24 16.47 5.73 -5.24
N ARG A 25 16.55 5.82 -6.58
CA ARG A 25 15.40 5.57 -7.46
C ARG A 25 14.90 4.13 -7.39
N GLY A 26 15.82 3.17 -7.33
CA GLY A 26 15.47 1.76 -7.10
C GLY A 26 14.68 1.59 -5.80
N GLN A 27 15.21 2.15 -4.71
CA GLN A 27 14.58 2.11 -3.39
C GLN A 27 13.21 2.81 -3.38
N ILE A 28 13.09 4.00 -3.96
CA ILE A 28 11.82 4.75 -4.05
C ILE A 28 10.76 3.91 -4.75
N ARG A 29 11.08 3.31 -5.91
CA ARG A 29 10.14 2.45 -6.65
C ARG A 29 9.76 1.20 -5.85
N GLY A 30 10.72 0.59 -5.15
CA GLY A 30 10.49 -0.55 -4.27
C GLY A 30 9.54 -0.20 -3.12
N LEU A 31 9.78 0.91 -2.43
CA LEU A 31 8.98 1.40 -1.31
C LEU A 31 7.58 1.86 -1.74
N GLU A 32 7.44 2.50 -2.90
CA GLU A 32 6.11 2.84 -3.47
C GLU A 32 5.30 1.58 -3.78
N GLN A 33 5.93 0.53 -4.32
CA GLN A 33 5.26 -0.75 -4.52
C GLN A 33 4.91 -1.42 -3.19
N ALA A 34 5.82 -1.37 -2.21
CA ALA A 34 5.54 -1.87 -0.86
C ALA A 34 4.35 -1.14 -0.21
N GLN A 35 4.23 0.17 -0.39
CA GLN A 35 3.09 0.95 0.10
C GLN A 35 1.77 0.49 -0.54
N ARG A 36 1.76 0.26 -1.86
CA ARG A 36 0.59 -0.33 -2.55
C ARG A 36 0.24 -1.72 -2.02
N ASN A 37 1.24 -2.59 -1.84
CA ASN A 37 1.04 -3.92 -1.27
C ASN A 37 0.45 -3.84 0.16
N VAL A 38 0.91 -2.88 0.97
CA VAL A 38 0.39 -2.64 2.33
C VAL A 38 -1.08 -2.20 2.28
N GLN A 39 -1.46 -1.33 1.33
CA GLN A 39 -2.84 -0.92 1.11
C GLN A 39 -3.73 -2.10 0.70
N ASP A 40 -3.26 -2.96 -0.21
CA ASP A 40 -3.96 -4.19 -0.60
C ASP A 40 -4.14 -5.13 0.61
N GLY A 41 -3.12 -5.20 1.48
CA GLY A 41 -3.19 -5.94 2.75
C GLY A 41 -4.25 -5.39 3.70
N ILE A 42 -4.40 -4.07 3.79
CA ILE A 42 -5.46 -3.42 4.58
C ILE A 42 -6.83 -3.79 4.00
N SER A 43 -7.02 -3.70 2.68
CA SER A 43 -8.27 -4.08 2.02
C SER A 43 -8.63 -5.55 2.23
N PHE A 44 -7.64 -6.46 2.19
CA PHE A 44 -7.84 -7.87 2.53
C PHE A 44 -8.31 -8.04 3.97
N ALA A 45 -7.63 -7.39 4.93
CA ALA A 45 -7.98 -7.48 6.35
C ALA A 45 -9.36 -6.89 6.66
N GLN A 46 -9.76 -5.81 6.00
CA GLN A 46 -11.11 -5.23 6.11
C GLN A 46 -12.18 -6.15 5.53
N THR A 47 -11.91 -6.80 4.40
CA THR A 47 -12.84 -7.79 3.80
C THR A 47 -13.07 -8.96 4.76
N ALA A 48 -11.99 -9.45 5.39
CA ALA A 48 -12.08 -10.50 6.40
C ALA A 48 -12.84 -10.03 7.66
N GLU A 49 -12.59 -8.81 8.12
CA GLU A 49 -13.28 -8.25 9.28
C GLU A 49 -14.79 -8.07 9.04
N GLY A 50 -15.18 -7.58 7.86
CA GLY A 50 -16.58 -7.45 7.48
C GLY A 50 -17.31 -8.79 7.52
N ALA A 51 -16.71 -9.84 6.96
CA ALA A 51 -17.25 -11.20 7.06
C ALA A 51 -17.34 -11.69 8.52
N MET A 52 -16.35 -11.39 9.35
CA MET A 52 -16.38 -11.74 10.78
C MET A 52 -17.45 -10.99 11.56
N ASN A 53 -17.80 -9.77 11.14
CA ASN A 53 -18.88 -9.02 11.77
C ASN A 53 -20.24 -9.67 11.49
N GLU A 54 -20.50 -10.09 10.25
CA GLU A 54 -21.72 -10.84 9.89
C GLU A 54 -21.80 -12.18 10.64
N VAL A 55 -20.69 -12.92 10.71
CA VAL A 55 -20.62 -14.17 11.50
C VAL A 55 -20.92 -13.91 12.98
N SER A 56 -20.38 -12.83 13.56
CA SER A 56 -20.65 -12.45 14.95
C SER A 56 -22.13 -12.16 15.19
N SER A 57 -22.79 -11.42 14.28
CA SER A 57 -24.23 -11.12 14.36
C SER A 57 -25.08 -12.37 14.29
N MET A 58 -24.77 -13.28 13.35
CA MET A 58 -25.47 -14.57 13.24
C MET A 58 -25.27 -15.45 14.46
N LEU A 59 -24.06 -15.53 15.02
CA LEU A 59 -23.80 -16.27 16.26
C LEU A 59 -24.55 -15.68 17.46
N GLY A 60 -24.69 -14.35 17.53
CA GLY A 60 -25.53 -13.68 18.52
C GLY A 60 -27.00 -14.10 18.39
N ARG A 61 -27.53 -14.12 17.17
CA ARG A 61 -28.89 -14.61 16.88
C ARG A 61 -29.05 -16.10 17.22
N MET A 62 -28.08 -16.94 16.87
CA MET A 62 -28.09 -18.36 17.23
C MET A 62 -28.09 -18.56 18.74
N LYS A 63 -27.37 -17.71 19.50
CA LYS A 63 -27.37 -17.75 20.96
C LYS A 63 -28.75 -17.41 21.53
N GLU A 64 -29.40 -16.37 21.01
CA GLU A 64 -30.77 -15.97 21.40
C GLU A 64 -31.76 -17.12 21.18
N LEU A 65 -31.75 -17.70 19.97
CA LEU A 65 -32.62 -18.82 19.60
C LEU A 65 -32.37 -20.06 20.46
N ASN A 66 -31.12 -20.36 20.78
CA ASN A 66 -30.80 -21.48 21.68
C ASN A 66 -31.33 -21.22 23.10
N VAL A 67 -31.18 -20.01 23.63
CA VAL A 67 -31.75 -19.66 24.94
C VAL A 67 -33.29 -19.76 24.92
N GLN A 68 -33.92 -19.33 23.83
CA GLN A 68 -35.36 -19.45 23.64
C GLN A 68 -35.80 -20.92 23.59
N LYS A 69 -35.08 -21.77 22.87
CA LYS A 69 -35.35 -23.22 22.75
C LYS A 69 -35.29 -23.95 24.09
N GLU A 70 -34.37 -23.55 24.98
CA GLU A 70 -34.21 -24.15 26.31
C GLU A 70 -35.36 -23.80 27.27
N ASN A 71 -36.24 -22.86 26.90
CA ASN A 71 -37.41 -22.54 27.71
C ASN A 71 -38.50 -23.62 27.57
N GLY A 72 -38.91 -24.21 28.69
CA GLY A 72 -39.86 -25.33 28.73
C GLY A 72 -41.32 -25.00 28.37
N THR A 73 -41.64 -23.75 28.02
CA THR A 73 -43.00 -23.32 27.66
C THR A 73 -43.34 -23.51 26.18
N TYR A 74 -42.36 -23.85 25.34
CA TYR A 74 -42.56 -24.01 23.91
C TYR A 74 -43.04 -25.42 23.52
N SER A 75 -43.90 -25.50 22.50
CA SER A 75 -44.32 -26.79 21.98
C SER A 75 -43.21 -27.44 21.13
N THR A 76 -43.34 -28.74 20.86
CA THR A 76 -42.41 -29.46 19.98
C THR A 76 -42.38 -28.87 18.56
N SER A 77 -43.51 -28.34 18.07
CA SER A 77 -43.58 -27.64 16.79
C SER A 77 -42.79 -26.33 16.79
N ASP A 78 -42.84 -25.57 17.88
CA ASP A 78 -42.13 -24.28 17.99
C ASP A 78 -40.61 -24.51 18.02
N THR A 79 -40.17 -25.48 18.82
CA THR A 79 -38.74 -25.85 18.88
C THR A 79 -38.22 -26.40 17.55
N ALA A 80 -39.05 -27.07 16.75
CA ALA A 80 -38.68 -27.53 15.40
C ALA A 80 -38.50 -26.37 14.40
N ASN A 81 -39.30 -25.31 14.52
CA ASN A 81 -39.13 -24.10 13.72
C ASN A 81 -37.83 -23.36 14.09
N ILE A 82 -37.55 -23.23 15.39
CA ILE A 82 -36.28 -22.66 15.89
C ILE A 82 -35.08 -23.47 15.37
N ASP A 83 -35.17 -24.81 15.39
CA ASP A 83 -34.12 -25.69 14.89
C ASP A 83 -33.85 -25.53 13.40
N SER A 84 -34.87 -25.19 12.63
CA SER A 84 -34.73 -24.91 11.20
C SER A 84 -33.99 -23.59 10.96
N GLU A 85 -34.29 -22.55 11.73
CA GLU A 85 -33.57 -21.26 11.70
C GLU A 85 -32.10 -21.44 12.12
N LEU A 86 -31.84 -22.19 13.20
CA LEU A 86 -30.48 -22.49 13.66
C LEU A 86 -29.64 -23.23 12.60
N LYS A 87 -30.23 -24.19 11.88
CA LYS A 87 -29.57 -24.89 10.77
C LYS A 87 -29.25 -23.95 9.61
N ALA A 88 -30.20 -23.06 9.26
CA ALA A 88 -29.99 -22.08 8.20
C ALA A 88 -28.86 -21.10 8.55
N LEU A 89 -28.85 -20.57 9.78
CA LEU A 89 -27.79 -19.68 10.28
C LEU A 89 -26.43 -20.37 10.29
N GLY A 90 -26.35 -21.62 10.77
CA GLY A 90 -25.13 -22.42 10.73
C GLY A 90 -24.57 -22.61 9.31
N SER A 91 -25.45 -23.01 8.38
CA SER A 91 -25.07 -23.16 6.96
C SER A 91 -24.65 -21.84 6.33
N GLN A 92 -25.26 -20.73 6.71
CA GLN A 92 -24.91 -19.40 6.21
C GLN A 92 -23.54 -18.96 6.74
N ILE A 93 -23.23 -19.19 8.02
CA ILE A 93 -21.90 -18.97 8.59
C ILE A 93 -20.84 -19.76 7.81
N ASP A 94 -21.09 -21.05 7.55
CA ASP A 94 -20.17 -21.89 6.79
C ASP A 94 -19.99 -21.39 5.34
N SER A 95 -21.06 -20.86 4.74
CA SER A 95 -21.05 -20.29 3.38
C SER A 95 -20.25 -18.99 3.32
N ILE A 96 -20.39 -18.08 4.30
CA ILE A 96 -19.57 -16.87 4.38
C ILE A 96 -18.09 -17.24 4.52
N MET A 97 -17.77 -18.18 5.42
CA MET A 97 -16.38 -18.61 5.63
C MET A 97 -15.72 -19.24 4.41
N THR A 98 -16.49 -19.88 3.53
CA THR A 98 -15.97 -20.57 2.34
C THR A 98 -15.98 -19.71 1.08
N ASN A 99 -16.97 -18.80 0.96
CA ASN A 99 -17.16 -17.99 -0.24
C ASN A 99 -16.53 -16.59 -0.15
N THR A 100 -16.25 -16.06 1.05
CA THR A 100 -15.59 -14.75 1.15
C THR A 100 -14.14 -14.85 0.70
N LYS A 101 -13.85 -14.17 -0.41
CA LYS A 101 -12.53 -14.11 -1.04
C LYS A 101 -12.21 -12.69 -1.45
N PHE A 102 -10.95 -12.32 -1.34
CA PHE A 102 -10.40 -11.09 -1.90
C PHE A 102 -9.41 -11.46 -3.00
N ASN A 103 -9.64 -11.02 -4.22
CA ASN A 103 -8.84 -11.40 -5.39
C ASN A 103 -8.62 -12.94 -5.51
N ASN A 104 -9.70 -13.72 -5.34
CA ASN A 104 -9.70 -15.19 -5.29
C ASN A 104 -8.93 -15.85 -4.14
N ILE A 105 -8.34 -15.07 -3.24
CA ILE A 105 -7.67 -15.57 -2.03
C ILE A 105 -8.71 -15.63 -0.90
N ALA A 106 -8.85 -16.79 -0.28
CA ALA A 106 -9.80 -16.97 0.82
C ALA A 106 -9.33 -16.24 2.09
N ILE A 107 -10.26 -15.69 2.86
CA ILE A 107 -9.95 -15.05 4.15
C ILE A 107 -9.37 -16.01 5.19
N THR A 108 -9.50 -17.32 4.95
CA THR A 108 -8.98 -18.40 5.79
C THR A 108 -7.53 -18.78 5.47
N SER A 109 -6.99 -18.31 4.35
CA SER A 109 -5.57 -18.52 4.00
C SER A 109 -4.68 -17.43 4.59
N ASP A 110 -3.46 -17.82 4.97
CA ASP A 110 -2.43 -16.88 5.39
C ASP A 110 -1.95 -16.05 4.19
N VAL A 111 -1.90 -14.73 4.35
CA VAL A 111 -1.42 -13.79 3.33
C VAL A 111 -0.19 -13.07 3.84
N LYS A 112 0.89 -13.10 3.05
CA LYS A 112 2.13 -12.39 3.35
C LYS A 112 2.21 -11.12 2.53
N ILE A 113 2.27 -9.98 3.20
CA ILE A 113 2.38 -8.66 2.58
C ILE A 113 3.84 -8.23 2.64
N GLN A 114 4.44 -8.04 1.46
CA GLN A 114 5.78 -7.50 1.32
C GLN A 114 5.74 -5.99 1.59
N ALA A 115 6.28 -5.57 2.73
CA ALA A 115 6.13 -4.21 3.26
C ALA A 115 7.44 -3.40 3.25
N ASP A 116 8.46 -3.87 2.52
CA ASP A 116 9.74 -3.19 2.32
C ASP A 116 10.45 -3.71 1.06
N ASP A 117 11.53 -3.04 0.66
CA ASP A 117 12.42 -3.39 -0.47
C ASP A 117 13.38 -4.55 -0.11
N ASN A 118 13.58 -4.85 1.18
CA ASN A 118 14.63 -5.76 1.66
C ASN A 118 14.11 -7.03 2.37
N SER A 119 12.96 -7.56 1.94
CA SER A 119 12.32 -8.82 2.41
C SER A 119 11.53 -8.77 3.73
N PHE A 120 11.25 -7.60 4.31
CA PHE A 120 10.34 -7.52 5.45
C PHE A 120 8.89 -7.84 5.06
N GLN A 121 8.27 -8.78 5.77
CA GLN A 121 6.91 -9.24 5.51
C GLN A 121 6.03 -9.13 6.74
N ILE A 122 4.81 -8.61 6.54
CA ILE A 122 3.74 -8.66 7.53
C ILE A 122 2.81 -9.81 7.13
N THR A 123 2.68 -10.80 8.01
CA THR A 123 1.76 -11.93 7.79
C THR A 123 0.40 -11.61 8.39
N ILE A 124 -0.62 -11.56 7.55
CA ILE A 124 -2.02 -11.62 7.97
C ILE A 124 -2.34 -13.11 8.15
N LYS A 125 -2.55 -13.52 9.39
CA LYS A 125 -2.98 -14.90 9.68
C LYS A 125 -4.40 -15.09 9.18
N GLY A 126 -4.63 -16.20 8.49
CA GLY A 126 -5.94 -16.61 8.03
C GLY A 126 -6.91 -16.77 9.20
N VAL A 127 -8.19 -16.53 8.93
CA VAL A 127 -9.26 -16.81 9.90
C VAL A 127 -9.33 -18.31 10.15
N SER A 128 -9.00 -18.70 11.38
CA SER A 128 -9.17 -20.09 11.81
C SER A 128 -10.65 -20.41 11.95
N THR A 129 -11.12 -21.41 11.21
CA THR A 129 -12.52 -21.90 11.25
C THR A 129 -12.76 -22.93 12.36
N SER A 130 -11.73 -23.29 13.14
CA SER A 130 -11.81 -24.33 14.15
C SER A 130 -12.60 -23.86 15.39
N GLY A 131 -13.88 -24.23 15.46
CA GLY A 131 -14.72 -24.04 16.66
C GLY A 131 -16.00 -23.22 16.45
N PHE A 132 -16.24 -22.70 15.26
CA PHE A 132 -17.51 -22.07 14.90
C PHE A 132 -18.05 -22.52 13.53
N LYS A 133 -17.43 -23.56 12.94
CA LYS A 133 -17.88 -24.24 11.73
C LYS A 133 -18.87 -25.37 12.07
N ASN A 134 -19.88 -25.59 11.22
CA ASN A 134 -20.91 -26.62 11.36
C ASN A 134 -21.77 -26.51 12.64
N LEU A 135 -21.97 -25.29 13.16
CA LEU A 135 -22.91 -25.08 14.27
C LEU A 135 -24.33 -25.39 13.79
N ASN A 136 -25.11 -26.09 14.60
CA ASN A 136 -26.44 -26.57 14.25
C ASN A 136 -27.36 -26.59 15.48
N ALA A 137 -28.61 -27.01 15.28
CA ALA A 137 -29.64 -27.13 16.31
C ALA A 137 -29.28 -28.02 17.53
N SER A 138 -28.28 -28.90 17.41
CA SER A 138 -27.78 -29.76 18.50
C SER A 138 -26.56 -29.15 19.21
N SER A 139 -26.08 -27.99 18.75
CA SER A 139 -24.94 -27.31 19.34
C SER A 139 -25.34 -26.70 20.68
N LYS A 140 -24.64 -27.09 21.75
CA LYS A 140 -24.87 -26.57 23.09
C LYS A 140 -24.64 -25.05 23.15
N LEU A 141 -25.35 -24.37 24.05
CA LEU A 141 -25.15 -22.94 24.32
C LEU A 141 -23.68 -22.59 24.64
N SER A 142 -22.95 -23.50 25.30
CA SER A 142 -21.52 -23.34 25.58
C SER A 142 -20.67 -23.30 24.30
N ALA A 143 -20.99 -24.12 23.31
CA ALA A 143 -20.27 -24.14 22.03
C ALA A 143 -20.49 -22.84 21.25
N ILE A 144 -21.70 -22.30 21.25
CA ILE A 144 -22.00 -21.00 20.63
C ILE A 144 -21.28 -19.86 21.35
N SER A 145 -21.25 -19.89 22.70
CA SER A 145 -20.52 -18.88 23.47
C SER A 145 -19.02 -18.91 23.17
N SER A 146 -18.41 -20.10 23.14
CA SER A 146 -17.00 -20.25 22.74
C SER A 146 -16.74 -19.85 21.27
N ALA A 147 -17.71 -20.07 20.38
CA ALA A 147 -17.63 -19.60 18.99
C ALA A 147 -17.57 -18.07 18.91
N ILE A 148 -18.42 -17.37 19.66
CA ILE A 148 -18.42 -15.90 19.73
C ILE A 148 -17.07 -15.37 20.24
N GLU A 149 -16.52 -15.96 21.30
CA GLU A 149 -15.21 -15.58 21.84
C GLU A 149 -14.07 -15.79 20.83
N LYS A 150 -14.10 -16.88 20.06
CA LYS A 150 -13.12 -17.15 19.00
C LYS A 150 -13.22 -16.14 17.85
N VAL A 151 -14.43 -15.80 17.41
CA VAL A 151 -14.65 -14.78 16.38
C VAL A 151 -14.17 -13.41 16.88
N ALA A 152 -14.47 -13.05 18.12
CA ALA A 152 -13.99 -11.81 18.72
C ALA A 152 -12.45 -11.75 18.77
N THR A 153 -11.81 -12.85 19.17
CA THR A 153 -10.33 -12.97 19.18
C THR A 153 -9.76 -12.81 17.77
N GLN A 154 -10.38 -13.42 16.76
CA GLN A 154 -9.92 -13.27 15.38
C GLN A 154 -10.08 -11.84 14.86
N ARG A 155 -11.21 -11.17 15.17
CA ARG A 155 -11.41 -9.75 14.82
C ARG A 155 -10.36 -8.86 15.48
N SER A 156 -10.04 -9.12 16.75
CA SER A 156 -8.98 -8.40 17.46
C SER A 156 -7.62 -8.58 16.78
N ASN A 157 -7.28 -9.80 16.35
CA ASN A 157 -6.05 -10.07 15.60
C ASN A 157 -6.02 -9.34 14.25
N LEU A 158 -7.13 -9.33 13.51
CA LEU A 158 -7.24 -8.60 12.24
C LEU A 158 -7.07 -7.08 12.45
N GLY A 159 -7.73 -6.50 13.45
CA GLY A 159 -7.58 -5.08 13.79
C GLY A 159 -6.16 -4.71 14.23
N ALA A 160 -5.48 -5.58 14.99
CA ALA A 160 -4.08 -5.37 15.36
C ALA A 160 -3.16 -5.33 14.13
N VAL A 161 -3.40 -6.20 13.14
CA VAL A 161 -2.63 -6.21 11.89
C VAL A 161 -2.98 -5.00 11.01
N GLN A 162 -4.24 -4.56 10.95
CA GLN A 162 -4.63 -3.32 10.26
C GLN A 162 -3.86 -2.11 10.81
N ASN A 163 -3.86 -1.91 12.14
CA ASN A 163 -3.11 -0.82 12.78
C ASN A 163 -1.61 -0.89 12.42
N ARG A 164 -1.02 -2.09 12.47
CA ARG A 164 0.38 -2.29 12.10
C ARG A 164 0.65 -1.94 10.64
N LEU A 165 -0.24 -2.31 9.72
CA LEU A 165 -0.14 -1.96 8.29
C LEU A 165 -0.28 -0.45 8.07
N GLU A 166 -1.19 0.24 8.78
CA GLU A 166 -1.34 1.69 8.71
C GLU A 166 -0.07 2.44 9.16
N TYR A 167 0.50 2.05 10.30
CA TYR A 167 1.77 2.63 10.76
C TYR A 167 2.90 2.36 9.76
N THR A 168 2.93 1.16 9.17
CA THR A 168 3.93 0.82 8.16
C THR A 168 3.75 1.66 6.90
N SER A 169 2.51 1.86 6.43
CA SER A 169 2.19 2.73 5.28
C SER A 169 2.65 4.18 5.51
N ASN A 170 2.38 4.72 6.69
CA ASN A 170 2.81 6.08 7.04
C ASN A 170 4.34 6.21 7.08
N ASN A 171 5.03 5.21 7.66
CA ASN A 171 6.49 5.18 7.67
C ASN A 171 7.09 5.06 6.27
N LEU A 172 6.53 4.21 5.40
CA LEU A 172 6.93 4.10 4.00
C LEU A 172 6.76 5.43 3.26
N GLY A 173 5.61 6.11 3.45
CA GLY A 173 5.35 7.42 2.85
C GLY A 173 6.39 8.47 3.24
N THR A 174 6.70 8.60 4.53
CA THR A 174 7.73 9.54 5.01
C THR A 174 9.13 9.17 4.50
N THR A 175 9.44 7.88 4.36
CA THR A 175 10.73 7.41 3.83
C THR A 175 10.86 7.73 2.34
N VAL A 176 9.80 7.50 1.55
CA VAL A 176 9.74 7.86 0.12
C VAL A 176 9.92 9.35 -0.07
N GLU A 177 9.26 10.19 0.73
CA GLU A 177 9.40 11.65 0.67
C GLU A 177 10.85 12.09 0.96
N ASN A 178 11.45 11.57 2.02
CA ASN A 178 12.83 11.89 2.40
C ASN A 178 13.87 11.43 1.36
N LEU A 179 13.67 10.25 0.77
CA LEU A 179 14.54 9.73 -0.30
C LEU A 179 14.36 10.54 -1.59
N THR A 180 13.14 10.94 -1.93
CA THR A 180 12.86 11.78 -3.10
C THR A 180 13.48 13.16 -2.95
N ALA A 181 13.37 13.78 -1.77
CA ALA A 181 14.03 15.04 -1.48
C ALA A 181 15.57 14.92 -1.54
N SER A 182 16.12 13.77 -1.14
CA SER A 182 17.56 13.50 -1.21
C SER A 182 18.03 13.25 -2.64
N GLU A 183 17.25 12.54 -3.46
CA GLU A 183 17.54 12.29 -4.87
C GLU A 183 17.47 13.59 -5.69
N SER A 184 16.46 14.44 -5.44
CA SER A 184 16.32 15.76 -6.04
C SER A 184 17.55 16.64 -5.78
N ARG A 185 18.05 16.70 -4.53
CA ARG A 185 19.30 17.45 -4.21
C ARG A 185 20.53 16.95 -4.97
N ILE A 186 20.57 15.66 -5.31
CA ILE A 186 21.71 15.06 -6.03
C ILE A 186 21.56 15.29 -7.52
N ARG A 187 20.36 15.11 -8.07
CA ARG A 187 20.16 14.99 -9.52
C ARG A 187 19.54 16.21 -10.17
N ASP A 188 18.71 16.98 -9.48
CA ASP A 188 18.01 18.12 -10.06
C ASP A 188 18.93 19.35 -10.15
N THR A 189 18.69 20.19 -11.17
CA THR A 189 19.35 21.51 -11.28
C THR A 189 18.49 22.62 -10.67
N ASP A 190 19.16 23.61 -10.09
CA ASP A 190 18.58 24.94 -9.88
C ASP A 190 18.41 25.65 -11.24
N MET A 191 17.16 25.73 -11.70
CA MET A 191 16.79 26.34 -12.98
C MET A 191 17.15 27.82 -13.05
N ALA A 192 17.04 28.57 -11.94
CA ALA A 192 17.35 30.00 -11.95
C ALA A 192 18.85 30.21 -12.20
N LYS A 193 19.70 29.42 -11.54
CA LYS A 193 21.15 29.49 -11.73
C LYS A 193 21.56 29.11 -13.15
N GLU A 194 20.99 28.06 -13.72
CA GLU A 194 21.28 27.63 -15.09
C GLU A 194 20.75 28.63 -16.14
N MET A 195 19.63 29.31 -15.89
CA MET A 195 19.12 30.38 -16.77
C MET A 195 20.03 31.61 -16.78
N VAL A 196 20.58 32.00 -15.62
CA VAL A 196 21.59 33.07 -15.55
C VAL A 196 22.85 32.68 -16.33
N ALA A 197 23.30 31.43 -16.20
CA ALA A 197 24.44 30.91 -16.95
C ALA A 197 24.18 30.88 -18.46
N LEU A 198 22.99 30.46 -18.89
CA LEU A 198 22.58 30.48 -20.29
C LEU A 198 22.56 31.92 -20.84
N SER A 199 21.97 32.86 -20.10
CA SER A 199 21.93 34.28 -20.49
C SER A 199 23.34 34.86 -20.64
N LYS A 200 24.23 34.60 -19.66
CA LYS A 200 25.64 34.98 -19.73
C LYS A 200 26.32 34.40 -20.98
N ASN A 201 26.10 33.13 -21.28
CA ASN A 201 26.70 32.47 -22.45
C ASN A 201 26.17 33.05 -23.77
N ASN A 202 24.88 33.39 -23.85
CA ASN A 202 24.32 34.05 -25.03
C ASN A 202 24.91 35.45 -25.24
N ILE A 203 25.06 36.24 -24.18
CA ILE A 203 25.72 37.55 -24.24
C ILE A 203 27.18 37.41 -24.70
N LEU A 204 27.92 36.43 -24.17
CA LEU A 204 29.29 36.15 -24.60
C LEU A 204 29.39 35.71 -26.05
N LEU A 205 28.45 34.89 -26.53
CA LEU A 205 28.40 34.48 -27.94
C LEU A 205 28.12 35.66 -28.87
N GLN A 206 27.19 36.54 -28.50
CA GLN A 206 26.89 37.76 -29.25
C GLN A 206 28.10 38.71 -29.26
N ALA A 207 28.74 38.93 -28.11
CA ALA A 207 29.97 39.72 -28.01
C ALA A 207 31.12 39.11 -28.81
N SER A 208 31.28 37.78 -28.77
CA SER A 208 32.31 37.07 -29.55
C SER A 208 32.07 37.19 -31.05
N GLN A 209 30.81 37.12 -31.51
CA GLN A 209 30.48 37.35 -32.92
C GLN A 209 30.78 38.79 -33.36
N SER A 210 30.44 39.79 -32.53
CA SER A 210 30.79 41.20 -32.80
C SER A 210 32.30 41.42 -32.80
N MET A 211 33.04 40.79 -31.88
CA MET A 211 34.50 40.88 -31.81
C MET A 211 35.19 40.14 -32.96
N LEU A 212 34.66 39.00 -33.40
CA LEU A 212 35.18 38.26 -34.56
C LEU A 212 34.92 39.04 -35.86
N ALA A 213 33.75 39.68 -35.98
CA ALA A 213 33.47 40.60 -37.07
C ALA A 213 34.44 41.80 -37.08
N GLN A 214 34.71 42.38 -35.91
CA GLN A 214 35.70 43.47 -35.77
C GLN A 214 37.13 43.01 -36.08
N ALA A 215 37.51 41.81 -35.62
CA ALA A 215 38.81 41.20 -35.87
C ALA A 215 39.01 40.86 -37.36
N ASN A 216 37.94 40.52 -38.10
CA ASN A 216 38.00 40.30 -39.54
C ASN A 216 38.10 41.62 -40.34
N GLN A 217 37.56 42.73 -39.81
CA GLN A 217 37.62 44.05 -40.47
C GLN A 217 38.93 44.81 -40.18
N SER A 218 39.56 44.58 -39.03
CA SER A 218 40.81 45.26 -38.66
C SER A 218 41.97 45.08 -39.67
N PRO A 219 42.24 43.87 -40.22
CA PRO A 219 43.23 43.68 -41.28
C PRO A 219 42.86 44.39 -42.60
N GLN A 220 41.56 44.50 -42.92
CA GLN A 220 41.09 45.15 -44.15
C GLN A 220 41.27 46.67 -44.09
N GLY A 221 41.07 47.29 -42.93
CA GLY A 221 41.33 48.71 -42.73
C GLY A 221 42.82 49.08 -42.84
N VAL A 222 43.71 48.16 -42.44
CA VAL A 222 45.17 48.34 -42.61
C VAL A 222 45.57 48.12 -44.08
N LEU A 223 44.97 47.15 -44.76
CA LEU A 223 45.21 46.91 -46.19
C LEU A 223 44.71 48.05 -47.09
N SER A 224 43.64 48.76 -46.70
CA SER A 224 43.16 49.95 -47.42
C SER A 224 44.05 51.17 -47.20
N LEU A 225 44.83 51.22 -46.12
CA LEU A 225 45.75 52.31 -45.82
C LEU A 225 47.13 52.14 -46.49
N LEU A 226 47.47 50.92 -46.89
CA LEU A 226 48.72 50.55 -47.58
C LEU A 226 48.58 50.51 -49.11
N ARG A 227 47.41 50.85 -49.66
CA ARG A 227 47.14 50.93 -51.10
C ARG A 227 47.04 52.36 -51.59
#